data_AF-A0A7Y4VXJ7-F1
#
_entry.id   AF-A0A7Y4VXJ7-F1
#
_cell.length_a   1.000
_cell.length_b   1.000
_cell.length_c   1.000
_cell.angle_alpha   90.00
_cell.angle_beta   90.00
_cell.angle_gamma   90.00
#
_symmetry.space_group_name_H-M   'P 1'
#
loop_
_entity.id
_entity.type
_entity.pdbx_description
1 polymer ?
#
loop_
_entity_poly.entity_id
_entity_poly.type
_entity_poly.pdbx_seq_one_letter_code
_entity_poly.pdbx_strand_id
1 'polypeptide(L)'
;MLKAMIRLQWRAVWHIVAALTVAGLLLPLASVRTGWKGGLTNLPNFLTELQLWGLLYPALAALAGVALAAGIWSSDRRGHHIYALTLPIPRWRYVLLRYLAGLTLALPIVAAVWLGSVIASETLDLPAGLRIFPHALAAKFALALIVLFGFAFAIAASSSRALGIGVRFLALLVAVHLGVVMLYPKTNILWSLVTGLATWPGPFAALGGRWMLIDV
;
A
#
# COMPACT_ATOMS: atom_id res chain seq x y z
N MET A 1 -0.53 -3.66 26.75
CA MET A 1 0.28 -4.50 25.83
C MET A 1 0.54 -3.84 24.48
N LEU A 2 -0.48 -3.35 23.75
CA LEU A 2 -0.28 -2.69 22.43
C LEU A 2 0.74 -1.54 22.47
N LYS A 3 0.65 -0.63 23.46
CA LYS A 3 1.64 0.45 23.66
C LYS A 3 3.09 -0.04 23.83
N ALA A 4 3.30 -1.20 24.43
CA ALA A 4 4.63 -1.78 24.56
C ALA A 4 5.11 -2.34 23.20
N MET A 5 4.21 -2.99 22.45
CA MET A 5 4.48 -3.49 21.10
C MET A 5 4.85 -2.35 20.14
N ILE A 6 4.08 -1.25 20.15
CA ILE A 6 4.37 -0.05 19.34
C ILE A 6 5.75 0.50 19.68
N ARG A 7 6.09 0.65 20.97
CA ARG A 7 7.41 1.17 21.38
C ARG A 7 8.56 0.28 20.90
N LEU A 8 8.39 -1.05 20.97
CA LEU A 8 9.40 -2.00 20.50
C LEU A 8 9.59 -1.89 18.99
N GLN A 9 8.50 -1.92 18.22
CA GLN A 9 8.53 -1.81 16.77
C GLN A 9 9.06 -0.43 16.32
N TRP A 10 8.64 0.65 16.98
CA TRP A 10 9.10 2.00 16.70
C TRP A 10 10.63 2.10 16.76
N ARG A 11 11.26 1.58 17.81
CA ARG A 11 12.73 1.58 17.91
C ARG A 11 13.40 0.87 16.73
N ALA A 12 12.76 -0.14 16.17
CA ALA A 12 13.28 -0.87 15.02
C ALA A 12 13.06 -0.14 13.68
N VAL A 13 11.95 0.59 13.52
CA VAL A 13 11.53 1.13 12.20
C VAL A 13 11.39 2.65 12.13
N TRP A 14 11.74 3.40 13.17
CA TRP A 14 11.51 4.86 13.22
C TRP A 14 12.11 5.60 12.02
N HIS A 15 13.31 5.21 11.57
CA HIS A 15 13.99 5.83 10.43
C HIS A 15 13.28 5.55 9.11
N ILE A 16 12.73 4.33 8.94
CA ILE A 16 11.89 3.96 7.80
C ILE A 16 10.61 4.80 7.81
N VAL A 17 9.92 4.87 8.96
CA VAL A 17 8.68 5.67 9.09
C VAL A 17 8.97 7.14 8.79
N ALA A 18 10.04 7.71 9.34
CA ALA A 18 10.42 9.10 9.11
C ALA A 18 10.70 9.38 7.64
N ALA A 19 11.53 8.55 6.98
CA ALA A 19 11.85 8.72 5.56
C ALA A 19 10.60 8.61 4.66
N LEU A 20 9.74 7.63 4.92
CA LEU A 20 8.50 7.45 4.15
C LEU A 20 7.46 8.54 4.43
N THR A 21 7.42 9.08 5.65
CA THR A 21 6.57 10.23 6.00
C THR A 21 7.02 11.46 5.23
N VAL A 22 8.32 11.74 5.18
CA VAL A 22 8.87 12.83 4.38
C VAL A 22 8.58 12.63 2.90
N ALA A 23 8.80 11.43 2.36
CA ALA A 23 8.47 11.10 0.98
C ALA A 23 6.96 11.28 0.69
N GLY A 24 6.10 10.84 1.61
CA GLY A 24 4.65 10.99 1.50
C GLY A 24 4.20 12.44 1.48
N LEU A 25 4.84 13.32 2.27
CA LEU A 25 4.57 14.75 2.26
C LEU A 25 5.05 15.43 0.97
N LEU A 26 6.27 15.09 0.53
CA LEU A 26 6.89 15.73 -0.62
C LEU A 26 6.30 15.28 -1.95
N LEU A 27 5.77 14.05 -2.05
CA LEU A 27 5.30 13.50 -3.31
C LEU A 27 4.13 14.32 -3.93
N PRO A 28 3.05 14.66 -3.20
CA PRO A 28 2.01 15.54 -3.73
C PRO A 28 2.54 16.92 -4.12
N LEU A 29 3.36 17.53 -3.27
CA LEU A 29 3.95 18.85 -3.52
C LEU A 29 4.82 18.86 -4.78
N ALA A 30 5.65 17.84 -4.95
CA ALA A 30 6.50 17.67 -6.12
C ALA A 30 5.68 17.40 -7.38
N SER A 31 4.63 16.57 -7.30
CA SER A 31 3.78 16.24 -8.45
C SER A 31 3.09 17.48 -9.02
N VAL A 32 2.56 18.34 -8.14
CA VAL A 32 1.93 19.60 -8.52
C VAL A 32 2.96 20.60 -9.03
N ARG A 33 4.04 20.82 -8.29
CA ARG A 33 5.03 21.86 -8.63
C ARG A 33 5.77 21.57 -9.93
N THR A 34 6.06 20.30 -10.21
CA THR A 34 6.73 19.92 -11.47
C THR A 34 5.76 19.93 -12.64
N GLY A 35 4.57 19.35 -12.48
CA GLY A 35 3.55 19.34 -13.54
C GLY A 35 3.06 20.75 -13.90
N TRP A 36 2.93 21.65 -12.93
CA TRP A 36 2.40 23.00 -13.18
C TRP A 36 3.32 23.91 -13.98
N LYS A 37 4.60 23.55 -14.18
CA LYS A 37 5.54 24.34 -14.99
C LYS A 37 5.11 24.35 -16.46
N GLY A 38 4.31 25.34 -16.83
CA GLY A 38 3.74 25.48 -18.19
C GLY A 38 2.34 24.89 -18.37
N GLY A 39 1.65 24.49 -17.28
CA GLY A 39 0.32 23.89 -17.35
C GLY A 39 -0.76 24.80 -17.94
N LEU A 40 -0.59 26.13 -17.81
CA LEU A 40 -1.49 27.14 -18.38
C LEU A 40 -1.41 27.20 -19.92
N THR A 41 -0.30 26.81 -20.53
CA THR A 41 -0.11 26.86 -21.99
C THR A 41 -0.37 25.52 -22.66
N ASN A 42 -0.30 24.39 -21.95
CA ASN A 42 -0.56 23.06 -22.51
C ASN A 42 -1.17 22.07 -21.49
N LEU A 43 -2.50 22.13 -21.35
CA LEU A 43 -3.28 21.29 -20.44
C LEU A 43 -3.13 19.77 -20.69
N PRO A 44 -3.14 19.26 -21.95
CA PRO A 44 -2.92 17.84 -22.22
C PRO A 44 -1.56 17.31 -21.70
N ASN A 45 -0.49 18.08 -21.88
CA ASN A 45 0.84 17.69 -21.39
C ASN A 45 0.86 17.65 -19.86
N PHE A 46 0.25 18.64 -19.20
CA PHE A 46 0.12 18.67 -17.74
C PHE A 46 -0.58 17.43 -17.18
N LEU A 47 -1.71 17.03 -17.77
CA LEU A 47 -2.45 15.84 -17.34
C LEU A 47 -1.66 14.54 -17.56
N THR A 48 -0.90 14.47 -18.66
CA THR A 48 -0.03 13.33 -18.94
C THR A 48 1.10 13.20 -17.91
N GLU A 49 1.73 14.32 -17.54
CA GLU A 49 2.75 14.35 -16.50
C GLU A 49 2.17 13.96 -15.13
N LEU A 50 1.02 14.53 -14.75
CA LEU A 50 0.33 14.16 -13.52
C LEU A 50 -0.05 12.68 -13.48
N GLN A 51 -0.41 12.08 -14.62
CA GLN A 51 -0.68 10.65 -14.71
C GLN A 51 0.57 9.81 -14.43
N LEU A 52 1.75 10.23 -14.90
CA LEU A 52 3.02 9.57 -14.58
C LEU A 52 3.36 9.68 -13.09
N TRP A 53 3.18 10.87 -12.49
CA TRP A 53 3.28 11.04 -11.03
C TRP A 53 2.30 10.16 -10.27
N GLY A 54 1.12 9.92 -10.86
CA GLY A 54 0.11 9.03 -10.31
C GLY A 54 0.61 7.62 -10.00
N LEU A 55 1.58 7.11 -10.77
CA LEU A 55 2.18 5.79 -10.55
C LEU A 55 3.03 5.71 -9.28
N LEU A 56 3.54 6.85 -8.79
CA LEU A 56 4.40 6.89 -7.62
C LEU A 56 3.64 6.73 -6.30
N TYR A 57 2.35 7.08 -6.25
CA TYR A 57 1.53 6.88 -5.06
C TYR A 57 1.33 5.40 -4.68
N PRO A 58 0.85 4.51 -5.57
CA PRO A 58 0.75 3.09 -5.25
C PRO A 58 2.13 2.46 -5.05
N ALA A 59 3.17 2.92 -5.76
CA ALA A 59 4.54 2.46 -5.53
C ALA A 59 5.05 2.81 -4.12
N LEU A 60 4.80 4.04 -3.65
CA LEU A 60 5.12 4.47 -2.29
C LEU A 60 4.33 3.67 -1.26
N ALA A 61 3.04 3.41 -1.50
CA ALA A 61 2.23 2.56 -0.62
C ALA A 61 2.79 1.12 -0.55
N ALA A 62 3.22 0.55 -1.67
CA ALA A 62 3.85 -0.77 -1.72
C ALA A 62 5.17 -0.80 -0.96
N LEU A 63 6.05 0.18 -1.23
CA LEU A 63 7.34 0.31 -0.55
C LEU A 63 7.14 0.45 0.96
N ALA A 64 6.19 1.31 1.38
CA ALA A 64 5.88 1.50 2.79
C ALA A 64 5.32 0.24 3.45
N GLY A 65 4.36 -0.44 2.80
CA GLY A 65 3.78 -1.68 3.30
C GLY A 65 4.83 -2.78 3.49
N VAL A 66 5.70 -2.98 2.49
CA VAL A 66 6.76 -3.98 2.54
C VAL A 66 7.83 -3.62 3.58
N ALA A 67 8.30 -2.38 3.59
CA ALA A 67 9.35 -1.94 4.51
C ALA A 67 8.90 -2.01 5.97
N LEU A 68 7.67 -1.58 6.28
CA LEU A 68 7.10 -1.69 7.62
C LEU A 68 6.88 -3.15 8.02
N ALA A 69 6.30 -3.98 7.14
CA ALA A 69 6.10 -5.39 7.42
C ALA A 69 7.43 -6.09 7.73
N ALA A 70 8.47 -5.88 6.91
CA ALA A 70 9.79 -6.44 7.14
C ALA A 70 10.42 -5.92 8.44
N GLY A 71 10.34 -4.61 8.68
CA GLY A 71 10.91 -3.94 9.84
C GLY A 71 10.33 -4.39 11.18
N ILE A 72 9.01 -4.62 11.23
CA ILE A 72 8.29 -5.10 12.43
C ILE A 72 8.81 -6.47 12.91
N TRP A 73 9.23 -7.34 12.00
CA TRP A 73 9.77 -8.65 12.33
C TRP A 73 11.29 -8.65 12.58
N SER A 74 11.98 -7.54 12.30
CA SER A 74 13.44 -7.45 12.41
C SER A 74 13.97 -7.66 13.84
N SER A 75 13.20 -7.25 14.87
CA SER A 75 13.59 -7.46 16.27
C SER A 75 13.51 -8.92 16.68
N ASP A 76 12.52 -9.66 16.16
CA ASP A 76 12.34 -11.08 16.49
C ASP A 76 13.39 -11.96 15.83
N ARG A 77 13.78 -11.62 14.60
CA ARG A 77 14.87 -12.31 13.91
C ARG A 77 16.20 -12.13 14.68
N ARG A 78 16.43 -10.93 15.23
CA ARG A 78 17.61 -10.65 16.07
C ARG A 78 17.58 -11.40 17.41
N GLY A 79 16.40 -11.60 18.00
CA GLY A 79 16.22 -12.33 19.26
C GLY A 79 15.93 -13.81 19.11
N HIS A 80 16.17 -14.41 17.94
CA HIS A 80 15.87 -15.82 17.62
C HIS A 80 14.46 -16.29 18.04
N HIS A 81 13.46 -15.39 17.97
CA HIS A 81 12.07 -15.65 18.37
C HIS A 81 11.83 -16.10 19.82
N ILE A 82 12.84 -16.03 20.71
CA ILE A 82 12.73 -16.49 22.10
C ILE A 82 11.62 -15.71 22.85
N TYR A 83 11.57 -14.40 22.66
CA TYR A 83 10.56 -13.53 23.29
C TYR A 83 9.12 -13.82 22.85
N ALA A 84 8.90 -14.34 21.64
CA ALA A 84 7.56 -14.66 21.17
C ALA A 84 7.02 -15.94 21.83
N LEU A 85 7.90 -16.83 22.28
CA LEU A 85 7.56 -18.13 22.87
C LEU A 85 7.36 -18.08 24.38
N THR A 86 7.95 -17.08 25.05
CA THR A 86 7.88 -16.94 26.52
C THR A 86 6.71 -16.08 26.98
N LEU A 87 6.07 -15.33 26.09
CA LEU A 87 4.93 -14.49 26.46
C LEU A 87 3.70 -15.36 26.81
N PRO A 88 3.02 -15.10 27.94
CA PRO A 88 1.82 -15.84 28.36
C PRO A 88 0.58 -15.35 27.60
N ILE A 89 0.65 -15.31 26.27
CA ILE A 89 -0.45 -14.92 25.38
C ILE A 89 -0.57 -15.90 24.23
N PRO A 90 -1.78 -16.18 23.74
CA PRO A 90 -1.97 -17.04 22.58
C PRO A 90 -1.37 -16.38 21.32
N ARG A 91 -0.84 -17.20 20.41
CA ARG A 91 -0.13 -16.75 19.20
C ARG A 91 -0.96 -15.85 18.30
N TRP A 92 -2.25 -16.14 18.13
CA TRP A 92 -3.14 -15.31 17.29
C TRP A 92 -3.22 -13.87 17.81
N ARG A 93 -3.29 -13.70 19.14
CA ARG A 93 -3.37 -12.39 19.78
C ARG A 93 -2.05 -11.65 19.66
N TYR A 94 -0.93 -12.35 19.75
CA TYR A 94 0.39 -11.78 19.51
C TYR A 94 0.53 -11.24 18.08
N VAL A 95 0.15 -12.04 17.08
CA VAL A 95 0.19 -11.63 15.67
C VAL A 95 -0.73 -10.44 15.42
N LEU A 96 -1.95 -10.47 15.96
CA LEU A 96 -2.90 -9.35 15.86
C LEU A 96 -2.35 -8.06 16.50
N LEU A 97 -1.78 -8.15 17.70
CA LEU A 97 -1.18 -6.99 18.38
C LEU A 97 -0.01 -6.41 17.57
N ARG A 98 0.79 -7.25 16.91
CA ARG A 98 1.87 -6.81 16.02
C ARG A 98 1.37 -6.14 14.76
N TYR A 99 0.33 -6.72 14.15
CA TYR A 99 -0.31 -6.17 12.97
C TYR A 99 -0.90 -4.78 13.27
N LEU A 100 -1.68 -4.66 14.35
CA LEU A 100 -2.25 -3.40 14.78
C LEU A 100 -1.18 -2.36 15.14
N ALA A 101 -0.10 -2.76 15.81
CA ALA A 101 1.02 -1.86 16.08
C ALA A 101 1.68 -1.37 14.77
N GLY A 102 1.85 -2.25 13.78
CA GLY A 102 2.34 -1.86 12.45
C GLY A 102 1.44 -0.86 11.73
N LEU A 103 0.12 -1.11 11.75
CA LEU A 103 -0.86 -0.18 11.21
C LEU A 103 -0.81 1.19 11.90
N THR A 104 -0.64 1.23 13.23
CA THR A 104 -0.50 2.51 13.93
C THR A 104 0.77 3.27 13.50
N LEU A 105 1.85 2.56 13.16
CA LEU A 105 3.09 3.17 12.65
C LEU A 105 2.98 3.62 11.19
N ALA A 106 1.98 3.15 10.44
CA ALA A 106 1.70 3.60 9.09
C ALA A 106 0.90 4.93 9.05
N LEU A 107 0.21 5.28 10.14
CA LEU A 107 -0.62 6.50 10.21
C LEU A 107 0.13 7.80 9.86
N PRO A 108 1.37 8.05 10.34
CA PRO A 108 2.11 9.25 9.96
C PRO A 108 2.35 9.38 8.46
N ILE A 109 2.57 8.25 7.77
CA ILE A 109 2.81 8.22 6.31
C ILE A 109 1.53 8.60 5.57
N VAL A 110 0.39 8.04 5.97
CA VAL A 110 -0.93 8.38 5.41
C VAL A 110 -1.26 9.85 5.66
N ALA A 111 -1.05 10.32 6.90
CA ALA A 111 -1.28 11.71 7.28
C ALA A 111 -0.40 12.67 6.47
N ALA A 112 0.86 12.31 6.19
CA ALA A 112 1.76 13.11 5.37
C ALA A 112 1.31 13.21 3.92
N VAL A 113 0.86 12.10 3.30
CA VAL A 113 0.28 12.14 1.94
C VAL A 113 -0.97 13.02 1.92
N TRP A 114 -1.83 12.90 2.93
CA TRP A 114 -3.03 13.72 3.05
C TRP A 114 -2.69 15.21 3.19
N LEU A 115 -1.82 15.58 4.13
CA LEU A 115 -1.39 16.95 4.35
C LEU A 115 -0.68 17.53 3.13
N GLY A 116 0.23 16.77 2.52
CA GLY A 116 0.92 17.19 1.30
C GLY A 116 -0.06 17.45 0.16
N SER A 117 -1.09 16.62 0.03
CA SER A 117 -2.15 16.78 -0.98
C SER A 117 -2.98 18.04 -0.72
N VAL A 118 -3.39 18.28 0.52
CA VAL A 118 -4.14 19.50 0.90
C VAL A 118 -3.29 20.74 0.62
N ILE A 119 -2.05 20.78 1.10
CA ILE A 119 -1.14 21.92 0.88
C ILE A 119 -0.91 22.14 -0.61
N ALA A 120 -0.67 21.08 -1.39
CA ALA A 120 -0.46 21.20 -2.84
C ALA A 120 -1.70 21.78 -3.55
N SER A 121 -2.90 21.47 -3.05
CA SER A 121 -4.17 21.92 -3.62
C SER A 121 -4.40 23.41 -3.41
N GLU A 122 -4.06 23.94 -2.23
CA GLU A 122 -4.21 25.36 -1.89
C GLU A 122 -3.20 26.26 -2.63
N THR A 123 -2.14 25.68 -3.21
CA THR A 123 -1.10 26.43 -3.94
C THR A 123 -1.40 26.66 -5.42
N LEU A 124 -2.55 26.20 -5.92
CA LEU A 124 -2.87 26.20 -7.35
C LEU A 124 -4.19 26.92 -7.66
N ASP A 125 -4.11 27.86 -8.60
CA ASP A 125 -5.28 28.41 -9.28
C ASP A 125 -5.56 27.57 -10.53
N LEU A 126 -6.55 26.67 -10.43
CA LEU A 126 -6.89 25.77 -11.54
C LEU A 126 -7.91 26.39 -12.50
N PRO A 127 -7.77 26.17 -13.82
CA PRO A 127 -8.78 26.56 -14.79
C PRO A 127 -10.09 25.78 -14.57
N ALA A 128 -11.19 26.38 -15.00
CA ALA A 128 -12.50 25.73 -14.97
C ALA A 128 -12.46 24.39 -15.72
N GLY A 129 -13.05 23.36 -15.10
CA GLY A 129 -13.06 22.00 -15.65
C GLY A 129 -12.02 21.05 -15.05
N LEU A 130 -11.07 21.53 -14.25
CA LEU A 130 -10.24 20.67 -13.40
C LEU A 130 -10.77 20.63 -11.97
N ARG A 131 -10.68 19.45 -11.36
CA ARG A 131 -11.08 19.18 -9.99
C ARG A 131 -9.92 18.58 -9.21
N ILE A 132 -9.86 18.92 -7.92
CA ILE A 132 -8.84 18.43 -7.00
C ILE A 132 -9.47 17.44 -6.03
N PHE A 133 -8.78 16.33 -5.77
CA PHE A 133 -9.28 15.21 -4.96
C PHE A 133 -8.32 14.82 -3.81
N PRO A 134 -7.91 15.75 -2.93
CA PRO A 134 -6.89 15.47 -1.92
C PRO A 134 -7.34 14.39 -0.92
N HIS A 135 -8.61 14.43 -0.52
CA HIS A 135 -9.18 13.46 0.42
C HIS A 135 -9.36 12.07 -0.20
N ALA A 136 -9.84 11.99 -1.44
CA ALA A 136 -10.04 10.71 -2.12
C ALA A 136 -8.70 10.02 -2.40
N LEU A 137 -7.69 10.78 -2.83
CA LEU A 137 -6.33 10.27 -3.04
C LEU A 137 -5.74 9.71 -1.74
N ALA A 138 -5.85 10.45 -0.63
CA ALA A 138 -5.37 10.00 0.67
C ALA A 138 -6.10 8.75 1.18
N ALA A 139 -7.43 8.68 1.02
CA ALA A 139 -8.21 7.50 1.40
C ALA A 139 -7.81 6.27 0.56
N LYS A 140 -7.64 6.46 -0.75
CA LYS A 140 -7.17 5.40 -1.65
C LYS A 140 -5.77 4.92 -1.30
N PHE A 141 -4.85 5.86 -0.99
CA PHE A 141 -3.51 5.55 -0.49
C PHE A 141 -3.55 4.74 0.81
N ALA A 142 -4.39 5.14 1.77
CA ALA A 142 -4.55 4.44 3.04
C ALA A 142 -5.03 2.99 2.82
N LEU A 143 -6.05 2.80 1.98
CA LEU A 143 -6.58 1.47 1.66
C LEU A 143 -5.53 0.60 0.97
N ALA A 144 -4.84 1.13 -0.04
CA ALA A 144 -3.75 0.42 -0.72
C ALA A 144 -2.64 0.04 0.27
N LEU A 145 -2.23 0.96 1.14
CA LEU A 145 -1.22 0.70 2.15
C LEU A 145 -1.65 -0.39 3.12
N ILE A 146 -2.89 -0.37 3.62
CA ILE A 146 -3.42 -1.41 4.52
C ILE A 146 -3.39 -2.78 3.86
N VAL A 147 -3.84 -2.87 2.60
CA VAL A 147 -3.88 -4.13 1.84
C VAL A 147 -2.47 -4.66 1.58
N LEU A 148 -1.57 -3.81 1.08
CA LEU A 148 -0.19 -4.19 0.77
C LEU A 148 0.61 -4.53 2.03
N PHE A 149 0.44 -3.74 3.10
CA PHE A 149 0.99 -4.05 4.41
C PHE A 149 0.46 -5.37 4.95
N GLY A 150 -0.85 -5.62 4.86
CA GLY A 150 -1.46 -6.88 5.27
C GLY A 150 -0.88 -8.09 4.56
N PHE A 151 -0.74 -8.00 3.25
CA PHE A 151 -0.14 -9.06 2.44
C PHE A 151 1.33 -9.29 2.80
N ALA A 152 2.13 -8.23 2.84
CA ALA A 152 3.55 -8.30 3.20
C ALA A 152 3.75 -8.81 4.63
N PHE A 153 2.90 -8.38 5.57
CA PHE A 153 2.92 -8.82 6.96
C PHE A 153 2.57 -10.31 7.08
N ALA A 154 1.54 -10.77 6.35
CA ALA A 154 1.16 -12.18 6.34
C ALA A 154 2.30 -13.06 5.82
N ILE A 155 2.99 -12.65 4.75
CA ILE A 155 4.18 -13.33 4.23
C ILE A 155 5.29 -13.34 5.28
N ALA A 156 5.58 -12.18 5.88
CA ALA A 156 6.66 -12.06 6.86
C ALA A 156 6.40 -12.84 8.16
N ALA A 157 5.13 -13.03 8.52
CA ALA A 157 4.70 -13.79 9.70
C ALA A 157 4.60 -15.31 9.44
N SER A 158 4.59 -15.73 8.17
CA SER A 158 4.34 -17.12 7.79
C SER A 158 5.57 -18.01 8.01
N SER A 159 5.32 -19.29 8.34
CA SER A 159 6.37 -20.31 8.33
C SER A 159 6.69 -20.75 6.90
N SER A 160 7.87 -21.35 6.69
CA SER A 160 8.23 -21.96 5.40
C SER A 160 7.21 -23.00 4.95
N ARG A 161 6.62 -23.75 5.89
CA ARG A 161 5.54 -24.71 5.62
C ARG A 161 4.28 -24.01 5.12
N ALA A 162 3.84 -22.94 5.78
CA ALA A 162 2.64 -22.20 5.39
C ALA A 162 2.81 -21.54 3.99
N LEU A 163 3.98 -20.96 3.73
CA LEU A 163 4.33 -20.44 2.40
C LEU A 163 4.32 -21.54 1.35
N GLY A 164 4.90 -22.71 1.64
CA GLY A 164 4.89 -23.86 0.75
C GLY A 164 3.47 -24.36 0.43
N ILE A 165 2.56 -24.35 1.40
CA ILE A 165 1.14 -24.66 1.18
C ILE A 165 0.51 -23.62 0.24
N GLY A 166 0.77 -22.33 0.46
CA GLY A 166 0.27 -21.25 -0.41
C GLY A 166 0.75 -21.38 -1.86
N VAL A 167 2.04 -21.70 -2.06
CA VAL A 167 2.61 -21.93 -3.41
C VAL A 167 1.96 -23.14 -4.08
N ARG A 168 1.77 -24.26 -3.36
CA ARG A 168 1.10 -25.44 -3.90
C ARG A 168 -0.35 -25.15 -4.29
N PHE A 169 -1.05 -24.37 -3.47
CA PHE A 169 -2.41 -23.95 -3.77
C PHE A 169 -2.47 -23.07 -5.03
N LEU A 170 -1.54 -22.12 -5.18
CA LEU A 170 -1.42 -21.32 -6.39
C LEU A 170 -1.12 -22.18 -7.63
N ALA A 171 -0.19 -23.13 -7.53
CA ALA A 171 0.13 -24.05 -8.61
C ALA A 171 -1.08 -24.91 -9.03
N LEU A 172 -1.85 -25.39 -8.06
CA LEU A 172 -3.10 -26.12 -8.31
C LEU A 172 -4.12 -25.24 -9.05
N LEU A 173 -4.30 -23.98 -8.62
CA LEU A 173 -5.21 -23.03 -9.26
C LEU A 173 -4.81 -22.79 -10.72
N VAL A 174 -3.52 -22.59 -10.99
CA VAL A 174 -3.01 -22.45 -12.36
C VAL A 174 -3.24 -23.72 -13.19
N ALA A 175 -2.98 -24.91 -12.64
CA ALA A 175 -3.22 -26.18 -13.33
C ALA A 175 -4.71 -26.37 -13.69
N VAL A 176 -5.62 -26.05 -12.76
CA VAL A 176 -7.08 -26.08 -13.00
C VAL A 176 -7.45 -25.08 -14.10
N HIS A 177 -6.92 -23.86 -14.07
CA HIS A 177 -7.18 -22.87 -15.10
C HIS A 177 -6.73 -23.36 -16.49
N LEU A 178 -5.53 -23.93 -16.60
CA LEU A 178 -5.04 -24.50 -17.86
C LEU A 178 -5.95 -25.63 -18.37
N GLY A 179 -6.39 -26.54 -17.49
CA GLY A 179 -7.36 -27.58 -17.84
C GLY A 179 -8.68 -27.02 -18.37
N VAL A 180 -9.20 -25.96 -17.75
CA VAL A 180 -10.43 -25.30 -18.20
C VAL A 180 -10.24 -24.60 -19.54
N VAL A 181 -9.12 -23.90 -19.75
CA VAL A 181 -8.84 -23.24 -21.04
C VAL A 181 -8.72 -24.26 -22.17
N MET A 182 -8.15 -25.44 -21.91
CA MET A 182 -8.06 -26.52 -22.90
C MET A 182 -9.43 -27.10 -23.29
N LEU A 183 -10.36 -27.19 -22.33
CA LEU A 183 -11.72 -27.69 -22.58
C LEU A 183 -12.67 -26.61 -23.12
N TYR A 184 -12.50 -25.36 -22.67
CA TYR A 184 -13.36 -24.21 -22.95
C TYR A 184 -12.50 -22.96 -23.18
N PRO A 185 -11.99 -22.74 -24.41
CA PRO A 185 -11.02 -21.69 -24.70
C PRO A 185 -11.50 -20.26 -24.44
N LYS A 186 -12.82 -20.05 -24.43
CA LYS A 186 -13.44 -18.74 -24.15
C LYS A 186 -13.52 -18.41 -22.65
N THR A 187 -13.28 -19.39 -21.78
CA THR A 187 -13.42 -19.23 -20.33
C THR A 187 -12.07 -18.86 -19.72
N ASN A 188 -11.96 -17.63 -19.21
CA ASN A 188 -10.77 -17.18 -18.50
C ASN A 188 -11.05 -17.00 -16.99
N ILE A 189 -10.86 -18.09 -16.23
CA ILE A 189 -11.06 -18.11 -14.77
C ILE A 189 -10.09 -17.15 -14.08
N LEU A 190 -8.81 -17.15 -14.46
CA LEU A 190 -7.81 -16.26 -13.86
C LEU A 190 -8.18 -14.80 -14.07
N TRP A 191 -8.59 -14.42 -15.28
CA TRP A 191 -9.02 -13.05 -15.56
C TRP A 191 -10.27 -12.68 -14.78
N SER A 192 -11.24 -13.58 -14.67
CA SER A 192 -12.47 -13.34 -13.88
C SER A 192 -12.16 -13.13 -12.40
N LEU A 193 -11.24 -13.95 -11.84
CA LEU A 193 -10.78 -13.84 -10.47
C LEU A 193 -10.00 -12.53 -10.24
N VAL A 194 -9.03 -12.23 -11.10
CA VAL A 194 -8.23 -10.99 -11.03
C VAL A 194 -9.14 -9.78 -11.13
N THR A 195 -10.08 -9.79 -12.09
CA THR A 195 -11.06 -8.71 -12.26
C THR A 195 -11.91 -8.57 -11.02
N GLY A 196 -12.52 -9.65 -10.49
CA GLY A 196 -13.34 -9.58 -9.27
C GLY A 196 -12.58 -9.11 -8.02
N LEU A 197 -11.26 -9.37 -7.95
CA LEU A 197 -10.43 -8.87 -6.86
C LEU A 197 -9.97 -7.42 -7.06
N ALA A 198 -9.82 -6.97 -8.32
CA ALA A 198 -9.29 -5.65 -8.70
C ALA A 198 -10.37 -4.62 -9.06
N THR A 199 -11.61 -5.01 -9.29
CA THR A 199 -12.74 -4.09 -9.51
C THR A 199 -13.55 -3.96 -8.23
N TRP A 200 -14.14 -2.78 -7.99
CA TRP A 200 -14.98 -2.55 -6.81
C TRP A 200 -16.14 -3.55 -6.77
N PRO A 201 -16.43 -4.20 -5.62
CA PRO A 201 -15.93 -3.96 -4.25
C PRO A 201 -14.71 -4.81 -3.82
N GLY A 202 -13.91 -5.30 -4.76
CA GLY A 202 -12.73 -6.13 -4.52
C GLY A 202 -11.62 -5.45 -3.71
N PRO A 203 -10.82 -6.22 -2.95
CA PRO A 203 -9.80 -5.68 -2.03
C PRO A 203 -8.65 -4.96 -2.73
N PHE A 204 -8.36 -5.30 -3.99
CA PHE A 204 -7.31 -4.63 -4.79
C PHE A 204 -7.86 -3.48 -5.64
N ALA A 205 -9.15 -3.14 -5.52
CA ALA A 205 -9.73 -1.99 -6.23
C ALA A 205 -9.02 -0.68 -5.89
N ALA A 206 -8.51 -0.55 -4.67
CA ALA A 206 -7.71 0.59 -4.26
C ALA A 206 -6.39 0.71 -5.05
N LEU A 207 -5.83 -0.39 -5.59
CA LEU A 207 -4.59 -0.36 -6.39
C LEU A 207 -4.84 0.07 -7.84
N GLY A 208 -6.03 -0.20 -8.37
CA GLY A 208 -6.42 0.15 -9.74
C GLY A 208 -6.90 1.59 -9.91
N GLY A 209 -7.29 1.95 -11.13
CA GLY A 209 -7.85 3.27 -11.46
C GLY A 209 -6.84 4.42 -11.40
N ARG A 210 -7.34 5.65 -11.54
CA ARG A 210 -6.50 6.85 -11.56
C ARG A 210 -6.02 7.24 -10.16
N TRP A 211 -4.73 7.52 -10.04
CA TRP A 211 -4.05 7.94 -8.81
C TRP A 211 -3.61 9.40 -8.92
N MET A 212 -4.53 10.26 -9.36
CA MET A 212 -4.22 11.66 -9.66
C MET A 212 -4.82 12.56 -8.59
N LEU A 213 -4.05 13.55 -8.15
CA LEU A 213 -4.55 14.60 -7.25
C LEU A 213 -5.52 15.54 -7.97
N ILE A 214 -5.26 15.79 -9.26
CA ILE A 214 -6.02 16.68 -10.12
C ILE A 214 -6.51 15.87 -11.31
N ASP A 215 -7.80 15.93 -11.61
CA ASP A 215 -8.41 15.27 -12.77
C ASP A 215 -9.53 16.15 -13.36
N VAL A 216 -10.04 15.79 -14.53
CA VAL A 216 -11.14 16.45 -15.25
C VAL A 216 -12.51 16.00 -14.70
#